data_AF-A0A4S4KBI3-F1
#
_entry.id   AF-A0A4S4KBI3-F1
#
_cell.length_a   1.000
_cell.length_b   1.000
_cell.length_c   1.000
_cell.angle_alpha   90.00
_cell.angle_beta   90.00
_cell.angle_gamma   90.00
#
_symmetry.space_group_name_H-M   'P 1'
#
loop_
_entity.id
_entity.type
_entity.pdbx_description
1 polymer ?
#
loop_
_entity_poly.entity_id
_entity_poly.type
_entity_poly.pdbx_seq_one_letter_code
_entity_poly.pdbx_strand_id
1 'polypeptide(L)'
;MFAKSFSKLAIFALSLSMPYQALGHAIITPAIGVTGTPARSDVTKPSSKSPCSSGVNVASAITGSTAVAATGNAFTVGVTNFNA
;
A
#
# COMPACT_ATOMS: atom_id res chain seq x y z
N MET A 1 24.85 41.28 6.61
CA MET A 1 23.46 40.83 6.38
C MET A 1 23.34 39.39 5.82
N PHE A 2 24.46 38.65 5.68
CA PHE A 2 24.51 37.31 5.05
C PHE A 2 24.06 36.14 5.95
N ALA A 3 24.05 36.30 7.28
CA ALA A 3 23.70 35.21 8.21
C ALA A 3 22.19 34.96 8.36
N LYS A 4 21.33 35.94 7.99
CA LYS A 4 19.87 35.80 8.15
C LYS A 4 19.20 35.02 7.01
N SER A 5 19.92 34.74 5.92
CA SER A 5 19.36 34.05 4.75
C SER A 5 19.43 32.52 4.84
N PHE A 6 20.35 31.97 5.66
CA PHE A 6 20.53 30.52 5.79
C PHE A 6 19.51 29.84 6.72
N SER A 7 18.94 30.58 7.68
CA SER A 7 17.97 30.04 8.63
C SER A 7 16.63 29.69 7.98
N LYS A 8 16.25 30.38 6.90
CA LYS A 8 15.04 30.06 6.11
C LYS A 8 15.23 28.87 5.15
N LEU A 9 16.46 28.61 4.74
CA LEU A 9 16.78 27.52 3.81
C LEU A 9 16.73 26.15 4.51
N ALA A 10 17.14 26.10 5.78
CA ALA A 10 17.09 24.88 6.59
C ALA A 10 15.66 24.37 6.84
N ILE A 11 14.70 25.28 7.01
CA ILE A 11 13.28 24.94 7.23
C ILE A 11 12.63 24.42 5.93
N PHE A 12 12.98 25.00 4.77
CA PHE A 12 12.49 24.55 3.46
C PHE A 12 13.04 23.17 3.06
N ALA A 13 14.30 22.87 3.44
CA ALA A 13 14.91 21.57 3.21
C ALA A 13 14.28 20.45 4.07
N LEU A 14 13.84 20.75 5.31
CA LEU A 14 13.20 19.78 6.20
C LEU A 14 11.77 19.44 5.77
N SER A 15 11.07 20.34 5.06
CA SER A 15 9.75 20.06 4.46
C SER A 15 9.80 19.18 3.21
N LEU A 16 10.94 19.10 2.52
CA LEU A 16 11.13 18.22 1.36
C LEU A 16 11.54 16.78 1.75
N SER A 17 11.88 16.54 3.02
CA SER A 17 12.34 15.23 3.51
C SER A 17 11.25 14.40 4.18
N MET A 18 9.97 14.67 3.92
CA MET A 18 8.94 13.65 4.07
C MET A 18 8.86 12.89 2.75
N PRO A 19 9.63 11.79 2.55
CA PRO A 19 9.11 10.77 1.67
C PRO A 19 7.83 10.33 2.35
N TYR A 20 6.70 10.79 1.81
CA TYR A 20 5.40 10.20 2.07
C TYR A 20 5.61 8.73 1.74
N GLN A 21 5.93 7.93 2.74
CA GLN A 21 5.99 6.49 2.57
C GLN A 21 4.53 6.13 2.34
N ALA A 22 4.12 6.16 1.07
CA ALA A 22 2.87 5.62 0.58
C ALA A 22 2.95 4.10 0.73
N LEU A 23 3.09 3.66 1.96
CA LEU A 23 2.83 2.31 2.40
C LEU A 23 1.32 2.26 2.44
N GLY A 24 0.72 2.20 1.25
CA GLY A 24 -0.71 2.12 1.10
C GLY A 24 -1.16 0.90 1.86
N HIS A 25 -1.96 1.11 2.91
CA HIS A 25 -2.89 0.09 3.38
C HIS A 25 -3.98 0.04 2.32
N ALA A 26 -3.65 -0.51 1.15
CA ALA A 26 -4.53 -0.58 0.00
C ALA A 26 -4.78 -2.04 -0.35
N ILE A 27 -6.04 -2.36 -0.60
CA ILE A 27 -6.46 -3.70 -0.99
C ILE A 27 -7.05 -3.66 -2.40
N ILE A 28 -6.70 -4.66 -3.20
CA ILE A 28 -7.26 -4.89 -4.54
C ILE A 28 -8.30 -5.98 -4.41
N THR A 29 -9.55 -5.70 -4.78
CA THR A 29 -10.65 -6.68 -4.72
C THR A 29 -10.96 -7.26 -6.09
N PRO A 30 -11.22 -8.58 -6.18
CA PRO A 30 -11.17 -9.58 -5.10
C PRO A 30 -9.75 -9.88 -4.61
N ALA A 31 -9.57 -10.00 -3.29
CA ALA A 31 -8.28 -10.27 -2.65
C ALA A 31 -8.17 -11.74 -2.21
N ILE A 32 -7.00 -12.36 -2.42
CA ILE A 32 -6.75 -13.74 -2.01
C ILE A 32 -6.79 -13.86 -0.48
N GLY A 33 -7.59 -14.79 0.04
CA GLY A 33 -7.69 -15.08 1.47
C GLY A 33 -8.50 -14.06 2.28
N VAL A 34 -9.14 -13.09 1.63
CA VAL A 34 -10.08 -12.18 2.29
C VAL A 34 -11.50 -12.64 1.98
N THR A 35 -12.28 -12.87 3.02
CA THR A 35 -13.69 -13.27 2.91
C THR A 35 -14.57 -12.13 3.42
N GLY A 36 -15.64 -11.80 2.70
CA GLY A 36 -16.53 -10.70 3.07
C GLY A 36 -16.01 -9.31 2.68
N THR A 37 -16.38 -8.29 3.47
CA THR A 37 -16.03 -6.89 3.20
C THR A 37 -14.59 -6.62 3.62
N PRO A 38 -13.71 -6.14 2.73
CA PRO A 38 -12.33 -5.84 3.07
C PRO A 38 -12.20 -4.80 4.18
N ALA A 39 -11.29 -5.04 5.12
CA ALA A 39 -10.98 -4.16 6.22
C ALA A 39 -9.50 -3.79 6.24
N ARG A 40 -9.16 -2.72 6.98
CA ARG A 40 -7.76 -2.28 7.15
C ARG A 40 -6.87 -3.35 7.79
N SER A 41 -7.44 -4.27 8.57
CA SER A 41 -6.72 -5.41 9.14
C SER A 41 -6.26 -6.43 8.11
N ASP A 42 -6.89 -6.48 6.94
CA ASP A 42 -6.56 -7.45 5.88
C ASP A 42 -5.34 -7.04 5.06
N VAL A 43 -4.87 -5.80 5.24
CA VAL A 43 -3.68 -5.27 4.60
C VAL A 43 -2.58 -5.08 5.61
N THR A 44 -1.46 -5.75 5.39
CA THR A 44 -0.30 -5.65 6.27
C THR A 44 0.87 -5.00 5.55
N LYS A 45 1.57 -4.10 6.23
CA LYS A 45 2.78 -3.46 5.72
C LYS A 45 3.95 -4.46 5.70
N PRO A 46 4.58 -4.71 4.54
CA PRO A 46 5.84 -5.43 4.45
C PRO A 46 6.96 -4.79 5.29
N SER A 47 7.87 -5.61 5.81
CA SER A 47 9.08 -5.13 6.50
C SER A 47 10.32 -5.88 6.01
N SER A 48 11.51 -5.33 6.28
CA SER A 48 12.77 -6.01 5.94
C SER A 48 12.94 -7.38 6.62
N LYS A 49 12.35 -7.55 7.82
CA LYS A 49 12.37 -8.83 8.56
C LYS A 49 11.25 -9.78 8.13
N SER A 50 10.20 -9.26 7.50
CA SER A 50 9.06 -10.03 7.02
C SER A 50 8.52 -9.38 5.74
N PRO A 51 9.12 -9.69 4.57
CA PRO A 51 8.81 -9.03 3.31
C PRO A 51 7.39 -9.34 2.81
N CYS A 52 6.81 -10.46 3.25
CA CYS A 52 5.42 -10.83 2.96
C CYS A 52 4.49 -10.62 4.17
N SER A 53 5.01 -10.10 5.30
CA SER A 53 4.32 -10.05 6.59
C SER A 53 3.80 -11.43 7.04
N SER A 54 2.95 -11.48 8.06
CA SER A 54 2.09 -12.61 8.42
C SER A 54 0.89 -12.76 7.48
N GLY A 55 1.11 -12.53 6.18
CA GLY A 55 0.07 -12.56 5.15
C GLY A 55 -0.45 -13.96 4.87
N VAL A 56 -1.43 -14.03 3.97
CA VAL A 56 -2.07 -15.27 3.54
C VAL A 56 -1.06 -16.18 2.83
N ASN A 57 -1.07 -17.48 3.14
CA ASN A 57 -0.36 -18.47 2.34
C ASN A 57 -1.03 -18.60 0.96
N VAL A 58 -0.41 -18.00 -0.05
CA VAL A 58 -0.97 -17.95 -1.42
C VAL A 58 -1.18 -19.34 -2.00
N ALA A 59 -0.27 -20.29 -1.77
CA ALA A 59 -0.37 -21.64 -2.32
C ALA A 59 -1.61 -22.39 -1.80
N SER A 60 -1.97 -22.19 -0.54
CA SER A 60 -3.18 -22.77 0.04
C SER A 60 -4.45 -21.99 -0.31
N ALA A 61 -4.36 -20.66 -0.43
CA ALA A 61 -5.53 -19.80 -0.59
C ALA A 61 -5.98 -19.61 -2.05
N ILE A 62 -5.11 -19.85 -3.03
CA ILE A 62 -5.42 -19.61 -4.45
C ILE A 62 -6.57 -20.48 -4.94
N THR A 63 -6.72 -21.71 -4.43
CA THR A 63 -7.80 -22.64 -4.81
C THR A 63 -9.19 -22.09 -4.46
N GLY A 64 -9.30 -21.24 -3.43
CA GLY A 64 -10.55 -20.58 -3.03
C GLY A 64 -10.68 -19.13 -3.53
N SER A 65 -9.75 -18.65 -4.35
CA SER A 65 -9.73 -17.26 -4.80
C SER A 65 -10.72 -17.00 -5.94
N THR A 66 -11.21 -15.76 -6.03
CA THR A 66 -12.05 -15.31 -7.14
C THR A 66 -11.17 -14.70 -8.22
N ALA A 67 -11.21 -15.27 -9.43
CA ALA A 67 -10.48 -14.73 -10.58
C ALA A 67 -11.20 -13.51 -11.17
N VAL A 68 -10.43 -12.56 -11.69
CA VAL A 68 -10.95 -11.42 -12.45
C VAL A 68 -10.80 -11.72 -13.93
N ALA A 69 -11.91 -11.73 -14.66
CA ALA A 69 -11.90 -11.93 -16.09
C ALA A 69 -11.27 -10.71 -16.81
N ALA A 70 -10.34 -10.99 -17.72
CA ALA A 70 -9.81 -9.96 -18.60
C ALA A 70 -10.83 -9.60 -19.68
N THR A 71 -10.84 -8.33 -20.08
CA THR A 71 -11.56 -7.80 -21.24
C THR A 71 -10.53 -7.30 -22.24
N GLY A 72 -10.20 -8.12 -23.24
CA GLY A 72 -9.10 -7.85 -24.18
C GLY A 72 -7.74 -7.87 -23.47
N ASN A 73 -7.02 -6.74 -23.51
CA ASN A 73 -5.68 -6.60 -22.93
C ASN A 73 -5.69 -5.98 -21.51
N ALA A 74 -6.87 -5.82 -20.90
CA ALA A 74 -7.03 -5.17 -19.61
C ALA A 74 -7.98 -5.95 -18.70
N PHE A 75 -7.94 -5.65 -17.41
CA PHE A 75 -8.92 -6.13 -16.42
C PHE A 75 -9.23 -4.98 -15.46
N THR A 76 -10.41 -5.02 -14.84
CA THR A 76 -10.85 -4.00 -13.90
C THR A 76 -10.95 -4.58 -12.50
N VAL A 77 -10.40 -3.88 -11.52
CA VAL A 77 -10.40 -4.25 -10.11
C VAL A 77 -10.83 -3.07 -9.25
N GLY A 78 -11.44 -3.37 -8.11
CA GLY A 78 -11.67 -2.38 -7.07
C GLY A 78 -10.39 -2.16 -6.27
N VAL A 79 -10.05 -0.92 -5.96
CA VAL A 79 -8.93 -0.58 -5.08
C VAL A 79 -9.47 0.27 -3.94
N THR A 80 -9.30 -0.20 -2.70
CA THR A 80 -9.69 0.56 -1.51
C THR A 80 -8.43 0.98 -0.76
N ASN A 81 -8.29 2.28 -0.51
CA ASN A 81 -7.20 2.84 0.29
C ASN A 81 -7.70 3.16 1.70
N PHE A 82 -7.16 2.49 2.71
CA PHE A 82 -7.52 2.66 4.12
C PHE A 82 -6.70 3.75 4.85
N ASN A 83 -5.83 4.47 4.15
CA ASN A 83 -5.11 5.63 4.67
C ASN A 83 -5.57 6.96 4.03
N ALA A 84 -6.70 6.96 3.32
CA ALA A 84 -7.29 8.16 2.71
C ALA A 84 -7.80 9.15 3.78
#